data_AF-A0A6B3F2C7-F1
#
_entry.id   AF-A0A6B3F2C7-F1
#
_cell.length_a   1.000
_cell.length_b   1.000
_cell.length_c   1.000
_cell.angle_alpha   90.00
_cell.angle_beta   90.00
_cell.angle_gamma   90.00
#
_symmetry.space_group_name_H-M   'P 1'
#
loop_
_entity.id
_entity.type
_entity.pdbx_description
1 polymer ?
#
loop_
_entity_poly.entity_id
_entity_poly.type
_entity_poly.pdbx_seq_one_letter_code
_entity_poly.pdbx_strand_id
1 'polypeptide(L)'
;SFAMVPLRAAGRQLGAWVITFHEPGMLTEGDRTLMRTLGTLAGQALERIRLQEARVELARIVQRNMLPEVLPPVPGVELTALYHPAQTGLDVGGD
;
A
#
# COMPACT_ATOMS: atom_id res chain seq x y z
N SER A 1 18.65 -26.47 -7.07
CA SER A 1 18.13 -25.85 -8.31
C SER A 1 17.45 -24.53 -7.98
N PHE A 2 16.95 -23.74 -8.93
CA PHE A 2 16.15 -22.53 -8.64
C PHE A 2 14.96 -22.37 -9.59
N ALA A 3 13.93 -21.66 -9.14
CA ALA A 3 12.77 -21.27 -9.93
C ALA A 3 12.53 -19.76 -9.77
N MET A 4 12.08 -19.12 -10.84
CA MET A 4 11.71 -17.70 -10.83
C MET A 4 10.26 -17.57 -11.27
N VAL A 5 9.45 -16.92 -10.43
CA VAL A 5 8.02 -16.72 -10.67
C VAL A 5 7.73 -15.22 -10.75
N PRO A 6 7.14 -14.72 -11.84
CA PRO A 6 6.79 -13.32 -11.94
C PRO A 6 5.65 -13.00 -10.96
N LEU A 7 5.79 -11.89 -10.22
CA LEU A 7 4.73 -11.32 -9.40
C LEU A 7 3.93 -10.37 -10.28
N ARG A 8 2.68 -10.75 -10.61
CA ARG A 8 1.81 -9.98 -11.51
C ARG A 8 0.54 -9.55 -10.80
N ALA A 9 0.08 -8.34 -11.08
CA ALA A 9 -1.22 -7.83 -10.67
C ALA A 9 -1.78 -6.97 -11.80
N ALA A 10 -3.10 -7.00 -12.05
CA ALA A 10 -3.75 -6.14 -13.05
C ALA A 10 -3.02 -6.05 -14.42
N GLY A 11 -2.46 -7.16 -14.91
CA GLY A 11 -1.72 -7.23 -16.17
C GLY A 11 -0.28 -6.68 -16.14
N ARG A 12 0.14 -6.01 -15.05
CA ARG A 12 1.51 -5.49 -14.87
C ARG A 12 2.39 -6.45 -14.06
N GLN A 13 3.67 -6.50 -14.41
CA GLN A 13 4.69 -7.20 -13.61
C GLN A 13 5.20 -6.27 -12.53
N LEU A 14 5.01 -6.66 -11.27
CA LEU A 14 5.46 -5.90 -10.09
C LEU A 14 6.87 -6.27 -9.65
N GLY A 15 7.33 -7.47 -10.03
CA GLY A 15 8.62 -8.04 -9.65
C GLY A 15 8.67 -9.54 -9.95
N ALA A 16 9.57 -10.24 -9.26
CA ALA A 16 9.65 -11.70 -9.29
C ALA A 16 10.09 -12.25 -7.94
N TRP A 17 9.64 -13.46 -7.61
CA TRP A 17 10.15 -14.24 -6.51
C TRP A 17 11.05 -15.36 -7.06
N VAL A 18 12.29 -15.42 -6.56
CA VAL A 18 13.23 -16.52 -6.76
C VAL A 18 13.15 -17.54 -5.61
N ILE A 19 12.87 -18.80 -5.93
CA ILE A 19 12.86 -19.93 -5.00
C ILE A 19 14.11 -20.76 -5.26
N THR A 20 14.89 -21.03 -4.21
CA THR A 20 16.09 -21.86 -4.28
C THR A 20 15.85 -23.19 -3.56
N PHE A 21 16.24 -24.29 -4.19
CA PHE A 21 16.12 -25.63 -3.65
C PHE A 21 17.48 -26.13 -3.19
N HIS A 22 17.54 -26.61 -1.94
CA HIS A 22 18.76 -27.12 -1.32
C HIS A 22 19.27 -28.36 -2.04
N GLU A 23 18.37 -29.28 -2.38
CA GLU A 23 18.69 -30.50 -3.12
C GLU A 23 18.39 -30.34 -4.63
N PRO A 24 19.16 -30.98 -5.51
CA PRO A 24 18.84 -31.03 -6.94
C PRO A 24 17.60 -31.91 -7.18
N GLY A 25 16.45 -31.29 -7.38
CA GLY A 25 15.20 -31.96 -7.78
C GLY A 25 14.60 -31.37 -9.06
N MET A 26 13.94 -32.20 -9.86
CA MET A 26 13.12 -31.75 -10.99
C MET A 26 11.78 -31.21 -10.46
N LEU A 27 11.40 -30.00 -10.90
CA LEU A 27 10.10 -29.44 -10.57
C LEU A 27 9.01 -30.15 -11.38
N THR A 28 8.07 -30.75 -10.67
CA THR A 28 6.88 -31.35 -11.25
C THR A 28 5.98 -30.27 -11.83
N GLU A 29 5.02 -30.66 -12.68
CA GLU A 29 4.01 -29.71 -13.17
C GLU A 29 3.12 -29.18 -12.04
N GLY A 30 2.91 -30.00 -10.99
CA GLY A 30 2.23 -29.58 -9.76
C GLY A 30 2.98 -28.44 -9.05
N ASP A 31 4.30 -28.57 -8.89
CA ASP A 31 5.14 -27.53 -8.28
C ASP A 31 5.08 -26.23 -9.09
N ARG A 32 5.18 -26.34 -10.43
CA ARG A 32 5.08 -25.19 -11.36
C ARG A 32 3.74 -24.49 -11.24
N THR A 33 2.67 -25.26 -11.15
CA THR A 33 1.31 -24.73 -11.00
C THR A 33 1.13 -24.05 -9.65
N LEU A 34 1.56 -24.68 -8.55
CA LEU A 34 1.52 -24.10 -7.21
C LEU A 34 2.30 -22.78 -7.14
N MET A 35 3.55 -22.78 -7.62
CA MET A 35 4.40 -21.60 -7.65
C MET A 35 3.77 -20.45 -8.43
N ARG A 36 3.19 -20.72 -9.61
CA ARG A 36 2.49 -19.71 -10.42
C ARG A 36 1.27 -19.14 -9.70
N THR A 37 0.49 -19.98 -9.02
CA THR A 37 -0.66 -19.55 -8.21
C THR A 37 -0.21 -18.66 -7.06
N LEU A 38 0.82 -19.08 -6.31
CA LEU A 38 1.39 -18.28 -5.22
C LEU A 38 1.94 -16.95 -5.71
N GLY A 39 2.65 -16.92 -6.85
CA GLY A 39 3.15 -15.69 -7.44
C GLY A 39 2.04 -14.72 -7.87
N THR A 40 0.91 -15.27 -8.34
CA THR A 40 -0.28 -14.47 -8.67
C THR A 40 -0.91 -13.86 -7.42
N LEU A 41 -1.12 -14.68 -6.36
CA LEU A 41 -1.69 -14.22 -5.09
C LEU A 41 -0.79 -13.18 -4.41
N ALA A 42 0.53 -13.42 -4.39
CA ALA A 42 1.51 -12.50 -3.85
C ALA A 42 1.55 -11.17 -4.63
N GLY A 43 1.46 -11.23 -5.96
CA GLY A 43 1.34 -10.03 -6.81
C GLY A 43 0.08 -9.22 -6.46
N GLN A 44 -1.07 -9.88 -6.33
CA GLN A 44 -2.32 -9.23 -5.95
C GLN A 44 -2.24 -8.58 -4.55
N ALA A 45 -1.64 -9.26 -3.58
CA ALA A 45 -1.45 -8.72 -2.23
C ALA A 45 -0.54 -7.48 -2.24
N LEU A 46 0.57 -7.53 -2.97
CA LEU A 46 1.50 -6.42 -3.09
C LEU A 46 0.85 -5.17 -3.71
N GLU A 47 0.02 -5.35 -4.76
CA GLU A 47 -0.73 -4.22 -5.35
C GLU A 47 -1.70 -3.58 -4.33
N ARG A 48 -2.40 -4.41 -3.53
CA ARG A 48 -3.30 -3.91 -2.49
C ARG A 48 -2.56 -3.11 -1.43
N ILE A 49 -1.40 -3.60 -0.99
CA ILE A 49 -0.56 -2.92 0.00
C ILE A 49 -0.11 -1.56 -0.55
N ARG A 50 0.44 -1.52 -1.78
CA ARG A 50 0.89 -0.27 -2.41
C ARG A 50 -0.25 0.75 -2.57
N LEU A 51 -1.43 0.29 -2.96
CA LEU A 51 -2.60 1.17 -3.08
C LEU A 51 -3.02 1.74 -1.71
N GLN A 52 -2.97 0.91 -0.65
CA GLN A 52 -3.28 1.36 0.70
C GLN A 52 -2.25 2.36 1.21
N GLU A 53 -0.96 2.09 1.01
CA GLU A 53 0.14 3.01 1.35
C GLU A 53 -0.01 4.36 0.64
N ALA A 54 -0.32 4.34 -0.66
CA ALA A 54 -0.57 5.57 -1.43
C ALA A 54 -1.78 6.36 -0.90
N ARG A 55 -2.85 5.68 -0.48
CA ARG A 55 -4.02 6.33 0.13
C ARG A 55 -3.68 6.99 1.46
N VAL A 56 -2.95 6.28 2.33
CA VAL A 56 -2.50 6.79 3.63
C VAL A 56 -1.61 8.01 3.44
N GLU A 57 -0.66 7.95 2.51
CA GLU A 57 0.24 9.07 2.23
C GLU A 57 -0.51 10.30 1.69
N LEU A 58 -1.47 10.10 0.78
CA LEU A 58 -2.34 11.18 0.29
C LEU A 58 -3.17 11.80 1.41
N ALA A 59 -3.80 10.98 2.26
CA ALA A 59 -4.56 11.46 3.41
C ALA A 59 -3.67 12.29 4.34
N ARG A 60 -2.46 11.79 4.64
CA ARG A 60 -1.47 12.51 5.47
C ARG A 60 -1.06 13.86 4.88
N ILE A 61 -0.95 13.97 3.55
CA ILE A 61 -0.66 15.24 2.88
C ILE A 61 -1.83 16.22 3.02
N VAL A 62 -3.05 15.76 2.74
CA VAL A 62 -4.26 16.59 2.87
C VAL A 62 -4.42 17.08 4.31
N GLN A 63 -4.32 16.19 5.29
CA GLN A 63 -4.43 16.52 6.72
C GLN A 63 -3.42 17.58 7.16
N ARG A 64 -2.16 17.49 6.71
CA ARG A 64 -1.13 18.50 7.03
C ARG A 64 -1.47 19.88 6.47
N ASN A 65 -2.20 19.94 5.36
CA ASN A 65 -2.54 21.16 4.66
C ASN A 65 -3.97 21.64 4.95
N MET A 66 -4.69 20.99 5.88
CA MET A 66 -6.08 21.33 6.21
C MET A 66 -6.21 22.50 7.18
N LEU A 67 -5.12 22.95 7.82
CA LEU A 67 -5.14 24.14 8.67
C LEU A 67 -4.61 25.36 7.90
N PRO A 68 -5.26 26.53 8.02
CA PRO A 68 -4.75 27.76 7.43
C PRO A 68 -3.41 28.17 8.09
N GLU A 69 -2.40 28.51 7.28
CA GLU A 69 -1.08 28.97 7.76
C GLU A 69 -1.17 30.23 8.62
N VAL A 70 -2.19 31.06 8.39
CA VAL A 70 -2.46 32.28 9.15
C VAL A 70 -3.95 32.30 9.48
N LEU A 71 -4.27 32.38 10.78
CA LEU A 71 -5.64 32.62 11.22
C LEU A 71 -5.99 34.09 11.00
N PRO A 72 -7.14 34.41 10.39
CA PRO A 72 -7.52 35.79 10.17
C PRO A 72 -7.68 36.51 11.52
N PRO A 73 -7.14 37.73 11.69
CA PRO A 73 -7.29 38.45 12.93
C PRO A 73 -8.75 38.86 13.14
N VAL A 74 -9.33 38.45 14.26
CA VAL A 74 -10.68 38.86 14.69
C VAL A 74 -10.53 39.74 15.94
N PRO A 75 -10.96 41.02 15.91
CA PRO A 75 -10.81 41.93 17.05
C PRO A 75 -11.42 41.37 18.33
N GLY A 76 -10.62 41.27 19.39
CA GLY A 76 -11.06 40.77 20.71
C GLY A 76 -11.13 39.24 20.85
N VAL A 77 -10.68 38.46 19.86
CA VAL A 77 -10.73 37.00 19.87
C VAL A 77 -9.35 36.41 19.52
N GLU A 78 -8.86 35.49 20.35
CA GLU A 78 -7.71 34.66 20.04
C GLU A 78 -8.20 33.37 19.36
N LEU A 79 -7.78 33.14 18.11
CA LEU A 79 -8.17 31.96 17.34
C LEU A 79 -7.04 30.92 17.41
N THR A 80 -7.42 29.66 17.59
CA THR A 80 -6.52 28.49 17.50
C THR A 80 -7.14 27.45 16.58
N ALA A 81 -6.36 26.93 15.64
CA ALA A 81 -6.76 25.85 14.75
C ALA A 81 -6.18 24.52 15.24
N LEU A 82 -7.04 23.50 15.39
CA LEU A 82 -6.66 22.14 15.71
C LEU A 82 -7.32 21.19 14.72
N TYR A 83 -6.53 20.36 14.03
CA TYR A 83 -7.06 19.28 13.20
C TYR A 83 -7.41 18.09 14.10
N HIS A 84 -8.67 17.65 14.08
CA HIS A 84 -9.10 16.44 14.78
C HIS A 84 -9.62 15.43 13.76
N PRO A 85 -8.90 14.31 13.51
CA PRO A 85 -9.39 13.29 12.59
C PRO A 85 -10.62 12.58 13.15
N ALA A 86 -11.59 12.26 12.28
CA ALA A 86 -12.63 11.27 12.60
C ALA A 86 -12.02 9.86 12.66
N GLN A 87 -12.54 9.00 13.54
CA GLN A 87 -11.89 7.72 13.92
C GLN A 87 -11.61 6.74 12.76
N THR A 88 -10.60 5.90 13.04
CA THR A 88 -10.02 4.79 12.29
C THR A 88 -10.97 4.04 11.33
N GLY A 89 -10.74 4.21 10.03
CA GLY A 89 -11.32 3.38 8.97
C GLY A 89 -11.58 4.13 7.66
N LEU A 90 -11.83 5.43 7.77
CA LEU A 90 -11.99 6.36 6.66
C LEU A 90 -11.20 7.63 7.01
N ASP A 91 -9.95 7.73 6.53
CA ASP A 91 -9.04 8.87 6.76
C ASP A 91 -9.44 10.15 6.00
N VAL A 92 -10.74 10.40 5.84
CA VAL A 92 -11.26 11.60 5.17
C VAL A 92 -12.48 12.09 5.97
N GLY A 93 -12.27 13.16 6.74
CA GLY A 93 -13.34 13.86 7.46
C GLY A 93 -12.77 14.70 8.59
N GLY A 94 -13.03 16.01 8.54
CA GLY A 94 -12.60 16.99 9.51
C GLY A 94 -13.45 18.26 9.46
N ASP A 95 -14.76 18.09 9.62
CA ASP A 95 -15.71 18.82 10.47
C ASP A 95 -17.03 18.02 10.54
#